data_AF-A0A919NFW2-F1
#
_entry.id   AF-A0A919NFW2-F1
#
_cell.length_a   1.000
_cell.length_b   1.000
_cell.length_c   1.000
_cell.angle_alpha   90.00
_cell.angle_beta   90.00
_cell.angle_gamma   90.00
#
_symmetry.space_group_name_H-M   'P 1'
#
loop_
_entity.id
_entity.type
_entity.pdbx_description
1 polymer ?
#
loop_
_entity_poly.entity_id
_entity_poly.type
_entity_poly.pdbx_seq_one_letter_code
_entity_poly.pdbx_strand_id
1 'polypeptide(L)'
;MSEYQYYEFVALDQALTAKQQGELRAVSSGGRITSSGFVNDYQWGDLKADPAKWMERYFDAHLYLANWGTRRIMLRLPKAALAPETVQAFCVGESAGCWATRTHVILRSS
;
A
#
# COMPACT_ATOMS: atom_id res chain seq x y z
N MET A 1 -4.23 25.70 7.19
CA MET A 1 -3.28 24.58 7.35
C MET A 1 -2.82 24.19 5.96
N SER A 2 -1.50 24.06 5.74
CA SER A 2 -0.96 23.55 4.48
C SER A 2 -1.27 22.06 4.37
N GLU A 3 -1.61 21.57 3.18
CA GLU A 3 -1.83 20.15 2.92
C GLU A 3 -0.56 19.34 3.19
N TYR A 4 -0.69 18.19 3.85
CA TYR A 4 0.40 17.24 4.04
C TYR A 4 -0.11 15.82 3.97
N GLN A 5 0.55 15.02 3.15
CA GLN A 5 0.29 13.61 2.98
C GLN A 5 1.60 12.82 3.01
N TYR A 6 1.58 11.64 3.61
CA TYR A 6 2.70 10.71 3.67
C TYR A 6 2.26 9.35 3.14
N TYR A 7 2.99 8.84 2.16
CA TYR A 7 2.80 7.50 1.59
C TYR A 7 4.06 6.69 1.83
N GLU A 8 3.90 5.51 2.41
CA GLU A 8 4.96 4.53 2.54
C GLU A 8 4.47 3.17 2.09
N PHE A 9 5.29 2.48 1.31
CA PHE A 9 5.07 1.12 0.84
C PHE A 9 6.33 0.31 1.12
N VAL A 10 6.14 -0.93 1.59
CA VAL A 10 7.23 -1.82 1.98
C VAL A 10 7.08 -3.15 1.26
N ALA A 11 8.18 -3.63 0.68
CA ALA A 11 8.33 -4.95 0.10
C ALA A 11 9.18 -5.81 1.03
N LEU A 12 8.57 -6.85 1.61
CA LEU A 12 9.14 -7.72 2.62
C LEU A 12 9.49 -9.09 2.02
N ASP A 13 8.55 -9.70 1.30
CA ASP A 13 8.70 -11.07 0.80
C ASP A 13 9.62 -11.15 -0.42
N GLN A 14 9.60 -10.09 -1.25
CA GLN A 14 10.41 -10.01 -2.44
C GLN A 14 10.91 -8.57 -2.69
N ALA A 15 12.22 -8.42 -2.83
CA ALA A 15 12.82 -7.15 -3.19
C ALA A 15 12.35 -6.68 -4.60
N LEU A 16 12.11 -5.39 -4.73
CA LEU A 16 11.78 -4.74 -5.99
C LEU A 16 12.96 -4.83 -6.98
N THR A 17 12.66 -5.37 -8.16
CA THR A 17 13.59 -5.37 -9.29
C THR A 17 13.86 -3.95 -9.80
N ALA A 18 14.99 -3.74 -10.47
CA ALA A 18 15.31 -2.44 -11.08
C ALA A 18 14.21 -1.96 -12.06
N LYS A 19 13.57 -2.89 -12.79
CA LYS A 19 12.44 -2.58 -13.66
C LYS A 19 11.25 -2.04 -12.86
N GLN A 20 10.86 -2.71 -11.78
CA GLN A 20 9.75 -2.28 -10.92
C GLN A 20 10.05 -0.91 -10.27
N GLN A 21 11.28 -0.70 -9.81
CA GLN A 21 11.70 0.61 -9.29
C GLN A 21 11.59 1.72 -10.36
N GLY A 22 11.92 1.41 -11.61
CA GLY A 22 11.71 2.31 -12.76
C GLY A 22 10.24 2.61 -13.03
N GLU A 23 9.36 1.60 -12.95
CA GLU A 23 7.90 1.77 -13.07
C GLU A 23 7.35 2.71 -11.98
N LEU A 24 7.80 2.56 -10.73
CA LEU A 24 7.41 3.44 -9.62
C LEU A 24 7.94 4.87 -9.82
N ARG A 25 9.20 5.01 -10.27
CA ARG A 25 9.84 6.31 -10.55
C ARG A 25 9.10 7.09 -11.64
N ALA A 26 8.56 6.40 -12.65
CA ALA A 26 7.79 7.02 -13.72
C ALA A 26 6.47 7.64 -13.23
N VAL A 27 5.91 7.12 -12.13
CA VAL A 27 4.68 7.65 -11.52
C VAL A 27 4.97 8.77 -10.53
N SER A 28 6.01 8.63 -9.70
CA SER A 28 6.41 9.65 -8.73
C SER A 28 7.90 9.93 -8.81
N SER A 29 8.21 11.16 -9.23
CA SER A 29 9.58 11.66 -9.34
C SER A 29 10.20 11.99 -7.99
N GLY A 30 9.40 12.51 -7.03
CA GLY A 30 9.87 12.98 -5.73
C GLY A 30 10.10 11.89 -4.68
N GLY A 31 9.50 10.70 -4.84
CA GLY A 31 9.58 9.65 -3.83
C GLY A 31 10.97 9.03 -3.68
N ARG A 32 11.34 8.65 -2.46
CA ARG A 32 12.50 7.78 -2.21
C ARG A 32 12.11 6.35 -2.54
N ILE A 33 12.89 5.71 -3.41
CA ILE A 33 12.64 4.34 -3.88
C ILE A 33 13.87 3.51 -3.60
N THR A 34 13.69 2.36 -2.97
CA THR A 34 14.73 1.36 -2.71
C THR A 34 14.27 0.00 -3.21
N SER A 35 15.12 -1.03 -3.07
CA SER A 35 14.71 -2.41 -3.32
C SER A 35 13.65 -2.91 -2.32
N SER A 36 13.46 -2.25 -1.18
CA SER A 36 12.56 -2.68 -0.11
C SER A 36 11.36 -1.77 0.10
N GLY A 37 11.22 -0.68 -0.68
CA GLY A 37 10.12 0.24 -0.43
C GLY A 37 10.07 1.47 -1.32
N PHE A 38 8.97 2.20 -1.15
CA PHE A 38 8.72 3.51 -1.72
C PHE A 38 8.20 4.42 -0.61
N VAL A 39 8.76 5.61 -0.47
CA VAL A 39 8.27 6.63 0.47
C VAL A 39 8.13 7.95 -0.26
N ASN A 40 7.02 8.66 -0.05
CA ASN A 40 6.87 10.01 -0.55
C ASN A 40 6.02 10.87 0.37
N ASP A 41 6.44 12.10 0.58
CA ASP A 41 5.65 13.15 1.20
C ASP A 41 5.15 14.14 0.14
N TYR A 42 3.89 14.56 0.26
CA TYR A 42 3.28 15.57 -0.59
C TYR A 42 2.84 16.75 0.26
N GLN A 43 3.18 17.96 -0.19
CA GLN A 43 2.66 19.21 0.37
C GLN A 43 1.55 19.84 -0.51
N TRP A 44 1.30 19.26 -1.68
CA TRP A 44 0.32 19.68 -2.67
C TRP A 44 0.04 18.52 -3.63
N GLY A 45 -1.24 18.24 -3.87
CA GLY A 45 -1.69 17.12 -4.71
C GLY A 45 -1.44 15.74 -4.10
N ASP A 46 -1.71 14.70 -4.89
CA ASP A 46 -1.73 13.31 -4.44
C ASP A 46 -0.79 12.40 -5.25
N LEU A 47 -0.55 11.21 -4.70
CA LEU A 47 0.00 10.08 -5.45
C LEU A 47 -0.81 9.84 -6.74
N LYS A 48 -0.13 9.84 -7.88
CA LYS A 48 -0.76 9.63 -9.21
C LYS A 48 -0.87 8.14 -9.58
N ALA A 49 -1.09 7.29 -8.58
CA ALA A 49 -1.33 5.86 -8.71
C ALA A 49 -2.40 5.42 -7.72
N ASP A 50 -2.96 4.24 -7.98
CA ASP A 50 -3.84 3.54 -7.07
C ASP A 50 -3.02 2.66 -6.12
N PRO A 51 -3.00 2.96 -4.80
CA PRO A 51 -2.30 2.16 -3.81
C PRO A 51 -2.71 0.68 -3.83
N ALA A 52 -3.98 0.36 -4.11
CA ALA A 52 -4.46 -1.02 -4.14
C ALA A 52 -3.76 -1.83 -5.25
N LYS A 53 -3.59 -1.24 -6.44
CA LYS A 53 -2.85 -1.88 -7.55
C LYS A 53 -1.37 -2.07 -7.23
N TRP A 54 -0.78 -1.14 -6.48
CA TRP A 54 0.62 -1.27 -6.05
C TRP A 54 0.78 -2.37 -5.00
N MET A 55 -0.16 -2.51 -4.07
CA MET A 55 -0.20 -3.64 -3.13
C MET A 55 -0.32 -4.98 -3.87
N GLU A 56 -1.19 -5.09 -4.87
CA GLU A 56 -1.31 -6.34 -5.63
C GLU A 56 -0.01 -6.74 -6.35
N ARG A 57 0.71 -5.76 -6.90
CA ARG A 57 1.83 -5.99 -7.82
C ARG A 57 3.20 -6.05 -7.15
N TYR A 58 3.43 -5.26 -6.10
CA TYR A 58 4.79 -4.94 -5.66
C TYR A 58 5.00 -5.02 -4.15
N PHE A 59 4.01 -4.68 -3.34
CA PHE A 59 4.23 -4.38 -1.92
C PHE A 59 3.43 -5.27 -0.98
N ASP A 60 3.97 -5.43 0.23
CA ASP A 60 3.41 -6.24 1.29
C ASP A 60 2.73 -5.42 2.38
N ALA A 61 3.17 -4.18 2.58
CA ALA A 61 2.56 -3.24 3.51
C ALA A 61 2.49 -1.83 2.91
N HIS A 62 1.45 -1.09 3.30
CA HIS A 62 1.29 0.31 2.95
C HIS A 62 0.73 1.12 4.12
N LEU A 63 1.28 2.32 4.32
CA LEU A 63 0.79 3.34 5.22
C LEU A 63 0.51 4.63 4.44
N TYR A 64 -0.68 5.18 4.65
CA TYR A 64 -1.06 6.52 4.22
C TYR A 64 -1.51 7.35 5.42
N LEU A 65 -0.90 8.52 5.61
CA LEU A 65 -1.27 9.50 6.63
C LEU A 65 -1.51 10.85 5.97
N ALA A 66 -2.56 11.54 6.38
CA ALA A 66 -2.78 12.93 6.02
C ALA A 66 -3.07 13.79 7.24
N ASN A 67 -2.66 15.05 7.18
CA ASN A 67 -2.82 15.97 8.31
C ASN A 67 -4.28 16.41 8.59
N TRP A 68 -5.22 16.08 7.70
CA TRP A 68 -6.66 16.18 7.95
C TRP A 68 -7.26 14.93 8.61
N GLY A 69 -6.42 14.02 9.12
CA GLY A 69 -6.84 12.91 9.99
C GLY A 69 -7.03 11.56 9.30
N THR A 70 -6.89 11.48 7.97
CA THR A 70 -6.93 10.18 7.29
C THR A 70 -5.71 9.35 7.67
N ARG A 71 -5.95 8.11 8.08
CA ARG A 71 -4.91 7.12 8.36
C ARG A 71 -5.36 5.79 7.78
N ARG A 72 -4.61 5.28 6.81
CA ARG A 72 -4.94 4.03 6.14
C ARG A 72 -3.75 3.09 6.16
N ILE A 73 -4.00 1.87 6.56
CA ILE A 73 -3.03 0.77 6.49
C ILE A 73 -3.57 -0.27 5.51
N MET A 74 -2.68 -0.83 4.70
CA MET A 74 -2.95 -2.05 3.95
C MET A 74 -1.88 -3.10 4.22
N LEU A 75 -2.29 -4.36 4.32
CA LEU A 75 -1.41 -5.51 4.48
C LEU A 75 -1.78 -6.58 3.45
N ARG A 76 -0.78 -7.07 2.72
CA ARG A 76 -0.90 -8.21 1.82
C ARG A 76 -0.29 -9.43 2.48
N LEU A 77 -1.05 -10.51 2.55
CA LEU A 77 -0.63 -11.75 3.18
C LEU A 77 -0.83 -12.92 2.20
N PRO A 78 0.09 -13.89 2.15
CA PRO A 78 -0.13 -15.12 1.40
C PRO A 78 -1.38 -15.84 1.91
N LYS A 79 -2.21 -16.38 1.02
CA LYS A 79 -3.40 -17.16 1.43
C LYS A 79 -3.05 -18.40 2.25
N ALA A 80 -1.84 -18.93 2.07
CA ALA A 80 -1.32 -20.03 2.85
C ALA A 80 -1.06 -19.65 4.32
N ALA A 81 -0.82 -18.38 4.61
CA ALA A 81 -0.60 -17.87 5.96
C ALA A 81 -1.91 -17.38 6.60
N LEU A 82 -2.81 -16.80 5.82
CA LEU A 82 -4.11 -16.32 6.30
C LEU A 82 -5.20 -16.55 5.25
N ALA A 83 -6.13 -17.45 5.59
CA ALA A 83 -7.24 -17.79 4.71
C ALA A 83 -8.18 -16.58 4.52
N PRO A 84 -8.67 -16.30 3.30
CA PRO A 84 -9.58 -15.17 3.05
C PRO A 84 -10.83 -15.17 3.94
N GLU A 85 -11.33 -16.35 4.28
CA GLU A 85 -12.51 -16.53 5.14
C GLU A 85 -12.23 -16.03 6.56
N THR A 86 -11.00 -16.24 7.06
CA THR A 86 -10.55 -15.70 8.36
C THR A 86 -10.43 -14.19 8.31
N VAL A 87 -9.90 -13.64 7.21
CA VAL A 87 -9.79 -12.18 7.02
C VAL A 87 -11.15 -11.50 7.04
N GLN A 88 -12.13 -12.10 6.38
CA GLN A 88 -13.47 -11.52 6.27
C GLN A 88 -14.13 -11.31 7.64
N ALA A 89 -13.81 -12.15 8.64
CA ALA A 89 -14.28 -11.97 10.00
C ALA A 89 -13.74 -10.70 10.69
N PHE A 90 -12.61 -10.15 10.22
CA PHE A 90 -12.05 -8.89 10.70
C PHE A 90 -12.57 -7.66 9.93
N CYS A 91 -13.28 -7.86 8.82
CA CYS A 91 -13.91 -6.78 8.06
C CYS A 91 -15.26 -6.40 8.68
N VAL A 92 -15.21 -5.80 9.88
CA VAL A 92 -16.39 -5.40 10.63
C VAL A 92 -16.86 -4.02 10.17
N GLY A 93 -18.08 -3.97 9.62
CA GLY A 93 -18.70 -2.72 9.16
C GLY A 93 -17.85 -2.03 8.10
N GLU A 94 -17.70 -0.72 8.23
CA GLU A 94 -16.86 0.07 7.30
C GLU A 94 -15.39 0.17 7.76
N SER A 95 -15.04 -0.30 8.97
CA SER A 95 -13.73 -0.07 9.59
C SER A 95 -12.57 -0.80 8.88
N ALA A 96 -12.87 -1.87 8.16
CA ALA A 96 -11.90 -2.59 7.35
C ALA A 96 -12.59 -3.28 6.17
N GLY A 97 -11.87 -3.36 5.05
CA GLY A 97 -12.25 -4.15 3.89
C GLY A 97 -11.11 -5.07 3.48
N CYS A 98 -11.44 -6.11 2.74
CA CYS A 98 -10.45 -7.00 2.17
C CYS A 98 -10.82 -7.43 0.76
N TRP A 99 -9.82 -7.82 -0.01
CA TRP A 99 -10.02 -8.52 -1.27
C TRP A 99 -8.93 -9.56 -1.48
N ALA A 100 -9.21 -10.54 -2.33
CA ALA A 100 -8.30 -11.63 -2.60
C ALA A 100 -7.81 -11.57 -4.05
N THR A 101 -6.51 -11.79 -4.24
CA THR A 101 -5.92 -12.10 -5.55
C THR A 101 -5.85 -13.61 -5.74
N ARG A 102 -5.14 -14.10 -6.75
CA ARG A 102 -4.92 -15.54 -6.91
C ARG A 102 -4.14 -16.14 -5.72
N THR A 103 -3.11 -15.44 -5.25
CA THR A 103 -2.12 -15.98 -4.30
C THR A 103 -2.16 -15.31 -2.92
N HIS A 104 -2.73 -14.11 -2.82
CA HIS A 104 -2.71 -13.30 -1.60
C HIS A 104 -4.12 -12.83 -1.22
N VAL A 105 -4.25 -12.40 0.03
CA VAL A 105 -5.36 -11.57 0.53
C VAL A 105 -4.79 -10.22 0.94
N ILE A 106 -5.51 -9.14 0.65
CA ILE A 106 -5.14 -7.79 1.05
C ILE A 106 -6.20 -7.26 1.99
N LEU A 107 -5.78 -6.82 3.17
CA LEU A 107 -6.59 -6.10 4.15
C LEU A 107 -6.34 -4.62 4.01
N ARG A 108 -7.37 -3.80 4.21
CA ARG A 108 -7.33 -2.34 4.19
C ARG A 108 -8.18 -1.80 5.33
N SER A 109 -7.62 -0.91 6.15
CA SER A 109 -8.42 -0.12 7.09
C SER A 109 -9.18 1.00 6.35
N SER A 110 -10.34 1.41 6.87
CA SER A 110 -11.07 2.61 6.38
C SER A 110 -10.20 3.85 6.27
#